data_AF-A0A382XFR7-F1
#
_entry.id   AF-A0A382XFR7-F1
#
_cell.length_a   1.000
_cell.length_b   1.000
_cell.length_c   1.000
_cell.angle_alpha   90.00
_cell.angle_beta   90.00
_cell.angle_gamma   90.00
#
_symmetry.space_group_name_H-M   'P 1'
#
loop_
_entity.id
_entity.type
_entity.pdbx_description
1 polymer ?
#
loop_
_entity_poly.entity_id
_entity_poly.type
_entity_poly.pdbx_seq_one_letter_code
_entity_poly.pdbx_strand_id
1 'polypeptide(L)'
;MFKSILFGEMNKNKSFIFTILIAIIIISTFLIYGQVYYFKFINLDDLMYVEMADSNIKYYDRTTLEDISSSWKKFRHPYYMPFTHLSYKLDAFLYGVDNPGGFHVTNMFLHSLNSLLV
;
A
#
# COMPACT_ATOMS: atom_id res chain seq x y z
N MET A 1 5.51 -24.62 10.85
CA MET A 1 4.78 -23.73 11.75
C MET A 1 3.63 -23.00 11.05
N PHE A 2 3.83 -22.30 9.93
CA PHE A 2 2.74 -21.65 9.18
C PHE A 2 1.62 -22.59 8.68
N LYS A 3 1.98 -23.81 8.26
CA LYS A 3 1.02 -24.80 7.72
C LYS A 3 -0.02 -25.26 8.74
N SER A 4 0.29 -25.26 10.05
CA SER A 4 -0.67 -25.70 11.07
C SER A 4 -1.66 -24.61 11.48
N ILE A 5 -1.35 -23.33 11.25
CA ILE A 5 -2.21 -22.20 11.61
C ILE A 5 -3.31 -22.00 10.55
N LEU A 6 -2.97 -22.16 9.26
CA LEU A 6 -3.92 -21.99 8.14
C LEU A 6 -4.69 -23.26 7.78
N PHE A 7 -4.14 -24.44 8.06
CA PHE A 7 -4.69 -25.72 7.58
C PHE A 7 -4.90 -26.75 8.70
N GLY A 8 -4.91 -26.32 9.97
CA GLY A 8 -5.26 -27.20 11.08
C GLY A 8 -6.68 -27.74 10.86
N GLU A 9 -6.80 -29.04 10.59
CA GLU A 9 -8.03 -29.78 10.26
C GLU A 9 -8.52 -29.80 8.80
N MET A 10 -7.78 -29.22 7.84
CA MET A 10 -8.17 -29.32 6.43
C MET A 10 -7.59 -30.57 5.76
N ASN A 11 -8.43 -31.39 5.11
CA ASN A 11 -7.95 -32.48 4.27
C ASN A 11 -7.18 -31.92 3.04
N LYS A 12 -6.32 -32.74 2.43
CA LYS A 12 -5.45 -32.32 1.32
C LYS A 12 -6.21 -31.66 0.16
N ASN A 13 -7.40 -32.15 -0.19
CA ASN A 13 -8.20 -31.62 -1.28
C ASN A 13 -8.75 -30.22 -0.97
N LYS A 14 -9.25 -30.00 0.26
CA LYS A 14 -9.70 -28.68 0.71
C LYS A 14 -8.55 -27.68 0.78
N SER A 15 -7.38 -28.10 1.28
CA SER A 15 -6.18 -27.26 1.33
C SER A 15 -5.70 -26.85 -0.07
N PHE A 16 -5.78 -27.77 -1.04
CA PHE A 16 -5.45 -27.51 -2.43
C PHE A 16 -6.42 -26.49 -3.07
N ILE A 17 -7.73 -26.70 -2.94
CA ILE A 17 -8.75 -25.78 -3.46
C ILE A 17 -8.57 -24.39 -2.85
N PHE A 18 -8.38 -24.30 -1.53
CA PHE A 18 -8.16 -23.04 -0.85
C PHE A 18 -6.92 -22.29 -1.38
N THR A 19 -5.84 -23.01 -1.64
CA THR A 19 -4.62 -22.43 -2.24
C THR A 19 -4.88 -21.90 -3.64
N ILE A 20 -5.65 -22.63 -4.46
CA ILE A 20 -6.04 -22.18 -5.80
C ILE A 20 -6.87 -20.89 -5.72
N LEU A 21 -7.83 -20.81 -4.80
CA LEU A 21 -8.68 -19.63 -4.66
C LEU A 21 -7.86 -18.38 -4.28
N ILE A 22 -6.92 -18.52 -3.33
CA ILE A 22 -5.98 -17.43 -3.00
C ILE A 22 -5.19 -17.00 -4.24
N ALA A 23 -4.64 -17.96 -4.98
CA ALA A 23 -3.86 -17.66 -6.18
C ALA A 23 -4.71 -16.93 -7.24
N ILE A 24 -5.95 -17.36 -7.46
CA ILE A 24 -6.86 -16.72 -8.41
C ILE A 24 -7.14 -15.27 -8.01
N ILE A 25 -7.41 -14.99 -6.72
CA ILE A 25 -7.71 -13.63 -6.25
C ILE A 25 -6.49 -12.71 -6.42
N ILE A 26 -5.29 -13.18 -6.07
CA ILE A 26 -4.06 -12.39 -6.24
C ILE A 26 -3.81 -12.13 -7.73
N ILE A 27 -3.86 -13.17 -8.57
CA ILE A 27 -3.58 -13.06 -10.01
C ILE A 27 -4.60 -12.14 -10.68
N SER A 28 -5.90 -12.31 -10.41
CA SER A 28 -6.94 -11.47 -11.01
C SER A 28 -6.80 -10.00 -10.60
N THR A 29 -6.46 -9.74 -9.34
CA THR A 29 -6.21 -8.38 -8.85
C THR A 29 -5.05 -7.73 -9.63
N PHE A 30 -3.91 -8.42 -9.75
CA PHE A 30 -2.76 -7.89 -10.48
C PHE A 30 -3.00 -7.77 -12.00
N LEU A 31 -3.79 -8.67 -12.60
CA LEU A 31 -4.13 -8.58 -14.02
C LEU A 31 -5.04 -7.38 -14.33
N ILE A 32 -6.05 -7.12 -13.49
CA ILE A 32 -7.01 -6.03 -13.70
C ILE A 32 -6.39 -4.68 -13.35
N TYR A 33 -5.70 -4.61 -12.21
CA TYR A 33 -5.17 -3.36 -11.67
C TYR A 33 -3.70 -3.12 -12.02
N GLY A 34 -2.96 -4.04 -12.64
CA GLY A 34 -1.53 -3.85 -12.92
C GLY A 34 -1.21 -2.61 -13.77
N GLN A 35 -2.16 -2.15 -14.58
CA GLN A 35 -2.05 -0.91 -15.36
C GLN A 35 -1.90 0.37 -14.50
N VAL A 36 -2.27 0.32 -13.21
CA VAL A 36 -2.18 1.48 -12.31
C VAL A 36 -0.76 2.00 -12.13
N TYR A 37 0.25 1.16 -12.39
CA TYR A 37 1.65 1.59 -12.36
C TYR A 37 1.95 2.74 -13.33
N TYR A 38 1.19 2.86 -14.43
CA TYR A 38 1.40 3.90 -15.44
C TYR A 38 0.55 5.15 -15.22
N PHE A 39 -0.33 5.14 -14.22
CA PHE A 39 -1.17 6.29 -13.91
C PHE A 39 -0.39 7.33 -13.10
N LYS A 40 -0.76 8.60 -13.31
CA LYS A 40 -0.20 9.74 -12.59
C LYS A 40 -1.11 10.10 -11.42
N PHE A 41 -0.55 10.80 -10.44
CA PHE A 41 -1.36 11.50 -9.46
C PHE A 41 -2.30 12.50 -10.14
N ILE A 42 -3.49 12.65 -9.57
CA ILE A 42 -4.51 13.62 -9.98
C ILE A 42 -4.74 14.63 -8.87
N ASN A 43 -5.07 15.87 -9.26
CA ASN A 43 -5.29 16.96 -8.32
C ASN A 43 -6.70 16.90 -7.69
N LEU A 44 -6.93 15.86 -6.88
CA LEU A 44 -8.11 15.71 -6.03
C LEU A 44 -7.66 15.61 -4.58
N ASP A 45 -7.12 14.46 -4.20
CA ASP A 45 -6.63 14.15 -2.85
C ASP A 45 -5.20 13.58 -2.84
N ASP A 46 -4.67 13.12 -3.98
CA ASP A 46 -3.30 12.60 -4.07
C ASP A 46 -2.27 13.61 -3.57
N LEU A 47 -2.35 14.86 -4.04
CA LEU A 47 -1.42 15.91 -3.62
C LEU A 47 -1.52 16.17 -2.12
N MET A 48 -2.71 16.02 -1.56
CA MET A 48 -2.93 16.24 -0.14
C MET A 48 -2.33 15.13 0.72
N TYR A 49 -2.27 13.88 0.23
CA TYR A 49 -1.62 12.78 0.97
C TYR A 49 -0.11 12.66 0.69
N VAL A 50 0.33 13.04 -0.52
CA VAL A 50 1.72 12.90 -0.99
C VAL A 50 2.55 14.16 -0.73
N GLU A 51 2.03 15.36 -0.98
CA GLU A 51 2.75 16.65 -0.80
C GLU A 51 2.76 17.15 0.65
N MET A 52 2.13 16.45 1.60
CA MET A 52 2.13 16.84 3.02
C MET A 52 3.50 16.76 3.71
N ALA A 53 4.54 16.38 2.98
CA ALA A 53 5.93 16.55 3.36
C ALA A 53 6.33 18.04 3.22
N ASP A 54 5.89 18.86 4.17
CA ASP A 54 6.22 20.28 4.37
C ASP A 54 6.44 21.18 3.13
N SER A 55 5.53 22.16 2.94
CA SER A 55 5.56 23.19 1.88
C SER A 55 6.84 24.06 1.81
N ASN A 56 7.78 23.88 2.74
CA ASN A 56 9.08 24.56 2.77
C ASN A 56 10.26 23.67 2.40
N ILE A 57 10.03 22.38 2.16
CA ILE A 57 11.05 21.43 1.74
C ILE A 57 10.80 21.17 0.26
N LYS A 58 11.66 21.72 -0.60
CA LYS A 58 11.77 21.28 -1.99
C LYS A 58 12.19 19.81 -1.94
N TYR A 59 11.23 18.90 -1.90
CA TYR A 59 11.43 17.46 -1.91
C TYR A 59 11.93 17.03 -3.29
N TYR A 60 13.23 17.27 -3.52
CA TYR A 60 13.97 16.62 -4.60
C TYR A 60 15.00 15.63 -4.05
N ASP A 61 15.19 15.54 -2.73
CA ASP A 61 16.13 14.57 -2.15
C ASP A 61 15.75 14.20 -0.71
N ARG A 62 15.11 13.01 -0.57
CA ARG A 62 15.05 12.13 0.61
C ARG A 62 14.05 12.46 1.73
N THR A 63 12.95 11.69 1.74
CA THR A 63 12.20 11.36 2.96
C THR A 63 13.16 10.75 4.00
N THR A 64 13.18 11.27 5.23
CA THR A 64 14.00 10.71 6.30
C THR A 64 13.21 9.74 7.19
N LEU A 65 13.92 8.92 7.98
CA LEU A 65 13.26 8.08 9.00
C LEU A 65 12.51 8.92 10.05
N GLU A 66 12.98 10.15 10.31
CA GLU A 66 12.29 11.10 11.19
C GLU A 66 10.97 11.56 10.59
N ASP A 67 10.92 11.81 9.28
CA ASP A 67 9.69 12.17 8.57
C ASP A 67 8.66 11.04 8.63
N ILE A 68 9.09 9.79 8.49
CA ILE A 68 8.23 8.61 8.62
C ILE A 68 7.62 8.55 10.04
N SER A 69 8.43 8.78 11.08
CA SER A 69 7.97 8.78 12.48
C SER A 69 6.95 9.89 12.79
N SER A 70 7.02 11.02 12.06
CA SER A 70 6.11 12.15 12.26
C SER A 70 4.66 11.87 11.88
N SER A 71 4.38 10.74 11.20
CA SER A 71 3.02 10.26 10.89
C SER A 71 2.13 10.10 12.11
N TRP A 72 2.72 9.97 13.31
CA TRP A 72 2.03 9.84 14.58
C TRP A 72 1.85 11.16 15.34
N LYS A 73 2.51 12.24 14.90
CA LYS A 73 2.65 13.49 15.70
C LYS A 73 2.12 14.73 14.98
N LYS A 74 2.29 14.83 13.66
CA LYS A 74 1.90 16.00 12.87
C LYS A 74 0.78 15.63 11.90
N PHE A 75 -0.36 16.32 11.99
CA PHE A 75 -1.51 16.13 11.12
C PHE A 75 -1.91 17.49 10.51
N ARG A 76 -1.78 17.63 9.19
CA ARG A 76 -2.35 18.78 8.45
C ARG A 76 -3.77 18.51 7.96
N HIS A 77 -4.22 17.26 7.98
CA HIS A 77 -5.55 16.85 7.56
C HIS A 77 -6.55 16.89 8.73
N PRO A 78 -7.85 17.17 8.51
CA PRO A 78 -8.88 17.09 9.57
C PRO A 78 -9.00 15.73 10.26
N TYR A 79 -8.39 14.68 9.72
CA TYR A 79 -8.51 13.32 10.22
C TYR A 79 -7.17 12.77 10.73
N TYR A 80 -7.21 12.15 11.92
CA TYR A 80 -6.09 11.40 12.48
C TYR A 80 -5.96 10.04 11.79
N MET A 81 -5.07 9.94 10.78
CA MET A 81 -4.87 8.75 9.94
C MET A 81 -3.39 8.33 9.89
N PRO A 82 -2.78 7.97 11.04
CA PRO A 82 -1.33 7.77 11.14
C PRO A 82 -0.81 6.63 10.25
N PHE A 83 -1.57 5.54 10.10
CA PHE A 83 -1.17 4.42 9.24
C PHE A 83 -1.23 4.75 7.75
N THR A 84 -2.23 5.54 7.33
CA THR A 84 -2.31 6.03 5.95
C THR A 84 -1.13 6.93 5.63
N HIS A 85 -0.82 7.89 6.50
CA HIS A 85 0.34 8.77 6.32
C HIS A 85 1.66 8.00 6.36
N LEU A 86 1.77 6.99 7.24
CA LEU A 86 2.93 6.12 7.29
C LEU A 86 3.14 5.39 5.97
N SER A 87 2.07 4.84 5.37
CA SER A 87 2.12 4.16 4.06
C SER A 87 2.65 5.10 2.97
N TYR A 88 2.05 6.28 2.82
CA TYR A 88 2.47 7.26 1.81
C TYR A 88 3.92 7.71 2.00
N LYS A 89 4.38 7.91 3.23
CA LYS A 89 5.78 8.29 3.49
C LYS A 89 6.77 7.15 3.23
N LEU A 90 6.37 5.91 3.50
CA LEU A 90 7.18 4.74 3.15
C LEU A 90 7.27 4.58 1.62
N ASP A 91 6.16 4.78 0.91
CA ASP A 91 6.16 4.76 -0.56
C ASP A 91 7.05 5.88 -1.13
N ALA A 92 6.95 7.10 -0.59
CA ALA A 92 7.84 8.21 -0.96
C ALA A 92 9.32 7.89 -0.70
N PHE A 93 9.62 7.22 0.42
CA PHE A 93 10.98 6.79 0.77
C PHE A 93 11.53 5.72 -0.17
N LEU A 94 10.69 4.76 -0.59
CA LEU A 94 11.10 3.63 -1.43
C LEU A 94 11.15 3.97 -2.92
N TYR A 95 10.16 4.72 -3.40
CA TYR A 95 9.94 4.95 -4.83
C TYR A 95 10.33 6.35 -5.30
N GLY A 96 10.46 7.30 -4.37
CA GLY A 96 10.53 8.73 -4.67
C GLY A 96 9.16 9.32 -4.93
N VAL A 97 8.97 10.59 -4.56
CA VAL A 97 7.69 11.31 -4.71
C VAL A 97 7.28 11.46 -6.18
N ASP A 98 8.25 11.55 -7.08
CA ASP A 98 8.00 11.69 -8.53
C ASP A 98 7.55 10.37 -9.21
N ASN A 99 7.42 9.28 -8.46
CA ASN A 99 7.04 7.96 -8.98
C ASN A 99 5.66 7.51 -8.48
N PRO A 100 4.55 8.05 -9.04
CA PRO A 100 3.19 7.68 -8.64
C PRO A 100 2.90 6.19 -8.81
N GLY A 101 3.50 5.55 -9.81
CA GLY A 101 3.34 4.13 -10.08
C GLY A 101 3.71 3.25 -8.89
N GLY A 102 4.75 3.63 -8.13
CA GLY A 102 5.15 2.92 -6.91
C GLY A 102 4.06 2.91 -5.83
N PHE A 103 3.47 4.08 -5.57
CA PHE A 103 2.37 4.24 -4.60
C PHE A 103 1.13 3.43 -5.02
N HIS A 104 0.78 3.48 -6.30
CA HIS A 104 -0.34 2.71 -6.82
C HIS A 104 -0.12 1.20 -6.71
N VAL A 105 1.12 0.72 -6.87
CA VAL A 105 1.48 -0.69 -6.67
C VAL A 105 1.33 -1.10 -5.19
N THR A 106 1.76 -0.26 -4.24
CA THR A 106 1.51 -0.51 -2.81
C THR A 106 0.01 -0.62 -2.52
N ASN A 107 -0.79 0.32 -3.03
CA ASN A 107 -2.25 0.29 -2.86
C ASN A 107 -2.89 -0.97 -3.48
N MET A 108 -2.46 -1.38 -4.67
CA MET A 108 -2.92 -2.61 -5.31
C MET A 108 -2.55 -3.85 -4.48
N PHE A 109 -1.34 -3.89 -3.91
CA PHE A 109 -0.92 -4.99 -3.03
C PHE A 109 -1.77 -5.06 -1.76
N LEU A 110 -2.00 -3.91 -1.10
CA LEU A 110 -2.89 -3.83 0.07
C LEU A 110 -4.33 -4.22 -0.28
N HIS A 111 -4.84 -3.83 -1.45
CA HIS A 111 -6.15 -4.23 -1.94
C HIS A 111 -6.24 -5.75 -2.16
N SER A 112 -5.19 -6.37 -2.70
CA SER A 112 -5.12 -7.83 -2.86
C SER A 112 -5.16 -8.53 -1.51
N LEU A 113 -4.43 -8.04 -0.49
CA LEU A 113 -4.47 -8.61 0.86
C LEU A 113 -5.85 -8.45 1.52
N ASN A 114 -6.47 -7.27 1.37
CA ASN A 114 -7.81 -7.04 1.91
C ASN A 114 -8.87 -7.92 1.24
N SER A 115 -8.76 -8.15 -0.07
CA SER A 115 -9.66 -9.04 -0.82
C SER A 115 -9.53 -10.51 -0.44
N LEU A 116 -8.43 -10.92 0.20
CA LEU A 116 -8.28 -12.25 0.77
C LEU A 116 -8.89 -12.37 2.18
N LEU A 117 -9.09 -11.23 2.86
CA LEU A 117 -9.57 -11.18 4.25
C LEU A 117 -11.09 -11.10 4.36
N VAL A 118 -11.74 -10.40 3.42
CA VAL A 118 -13.21 -10.17 3.37
C VAL A 118 -13.88 -11.18 2.45
#